data_AF-A0A2L2XFT2-F1
#
_entry.id   AF-A0A2L2XFT2-F1
#
_cell.length_a   1.000
_cell.length_b   1.000
_cell.length_c   1.000
_cell.angle_alpha   90.00
_cell.angle_beta   90.00
_cell.angle_gamma   90.00
#
_symmetry.space_group_name_H-M   'P 1'
#
loop_
_entity.id
_entity.type
_entity.pdbx_description
1 polymer ?
#
loop_
_entity_poly.entity_id
_entity_poly.type
_entity_poly.pdbx_seq_one_letter_code
_entity_poly.pdbx_strand_id
1 'polypeptide(L)'
;MRYLKHDPQEKGPQYLEELATGYWYSEALFTAVELGLFTLLEPGGKTTEEISGELDLNPEGLERFLQTLCALGLLGRHGGLYFNTKISSGFLVRNADNYQGDSILWRKKLFSNWRSLGSCLRKGGRVNFTRREEGPEDLIRRTRQYSRAMDCVAGTKIKEILPFFTGVVLSGAVLDVGSGTGAVSAGFLEHFPGLRATLLDLPEVLDYAAELLREKEYHDRFDYCPANILEPWPVKEERFDLVILSNIVHAYSEREILQLLDRAAECLQRDGFLLLHDFFFEHCPEKAALFDLNMFVNTFNGRVYPAKWLQGQLVSRGLYVTELLPLESDTALLIAAKRPERLQSLCLEQKSRLAFRIKSMGFHNVLPIPAEMVHIPEWAGLRCRFGCGNYGRPHCRPDSLTPEKTRKMLRDYSHCLLLEGAPPTGDFQRLVLRAEKEAFKAGFYKAFALWAGPCDLCHSCAGEGSCRNPKDSRPSMEGSGIDVFETVKRAGLTLRTLSARGDFIKYFGILLLE
;
A
#
# COMPACT_ATOMS: atom_id res chain seq x y z
N MET A 1 -3.93 11.37 -7.69
CA MET A 1 -3.91 12.83 -7.95
C MET A 1 -2.67 13.17 -8.78
N ARG A 2 -2.71 14.26 -9.57
CA ARG A 2 -1.58 14.67 -10.42
C ARG A 2 -0.30 14.95 -9.59
N TYR A 3 -0.41 15.55 -8.41
CA TYR A 3 0.73 15.83 -7.53
C TYR A 3 1.49 14.58 -7.05
N LEU A 4 0.81 13.44 -6.86
CA LEU A 4 1.47 12.16 -6.48
C LEU A 4 2.38 11.61 -7.59
N LYS A 5 2.17 12.04 -8.83
CA LYS A 5 2.98 11.66 -9.99
C LYS A 5 4.05 12.70 -10.30
N HIS A 6 4.27 13.67 -9.41
CA HIS A 6 5.16 14.80 -9.65
C HIS A 6 6.29 14.75 -8.64
N ASP A 7 7.51 14.79 -9.17
CA ASP A 7 8.68 14.88 -8.34
C ASP A 7 8.74 16.30 -7.73
N PRO A 8 8.69 16.45 -6.39
CA PRO A 8 8.66 17.75 -5.73
C PRO A 8 9.91 18.58 -6.00
N GLN A 9 11.00 17.95 -6.45
CA GLN A 9 12.27 18.62 -6.75
C GLN A 9 12.30 19.16 -8.18
N GLU A 10 11.26 18.91 -8.98
CA GLU A 10 11.33 19.06 -10.42
C GLU A 10 10.49 20.18 -11.02
N LYS A 11 9.43 20.64 -10.34
CA LYS A 11 8.34 21.41 -10.95
C LYS A 11 8.21 22.87 -10.50
N GLY A 12 9.21 23.44 -9.84
CA GLY A 12 9.09 24.79 -9.28
C GLY A 12 7.91 24.90 -8.30
N PRO A 13 7.26 26.07 -8.14
CA PRO A 13 6.22 26.27 -7.13
C PRO A 13 4.92 25.50 -7.40
N GLN A 14 4.73 24.91 -8.60
CA GLN A 14 3.49 24.21 -8.96
C GLN A 14 3.13 23.08 -8.01
N TYR A 15 4.13 22.35 -7.52
CA TYR A 15 3.92 21.28 -6.53
C TYR A 15 3.29 21.81 -5.25
N LEU A 16 3.73 22.99 -4.77
CA LEU A 16 3.19 23.63 -3.56
C LEU A 16 1.74 24.10 -3.77
N GLU A 17 1.44 24.63 -4.96
CA GLU A 17 0.09 25.05 -5.31
C GLU A 17 -0.88 23.86 -5.39
N GLU A 18 -0.47 22.75 -6.01
CA GLU A 18 -1.28 21.53 -6.09
C GLU A 18 -1.56 20.95 -4.69
N LEU A 19 -0.58 20.97 -3.78
CA LEU A 19 -0.78 20.60 -2.37
C LEU A 19 -1.76 21.56 -1.67
N ALA A 20 -1.58 22.88 -1.83
CA ALA A 20 -2.41 23.89 -1.17
C ALA A 20 -3.89 23.83 -1.61
N THR A 21 -4.13 23.48 -2.87
CA THR A 21 -5.46 23.34 -3.47
C THR A 21 -6.04 21.92 -3.36
N GLY A 22 -5.35 20.98 -2.73
CA GLY A 22 -5.78 19.58 -2.61
C GLY A 22 -7.20 19.41 -2.03
N TYR A 23 -7.62 20.32 -1.14
CA TYR A 23 -8.96 20.31 -0.54
C TYR A 23 -10.09 20.60 -1.56
N TRP A 24 -9.82 21.26 -2.69
CA TRP A 24 -10.83 21.51 -3.73
C TRP A 24 -11.40 20.21 -4.28
N TYR A 25 -10.52 19.23 -4.50
CA TYR A 25 -10.90 17.90 -4.96
C TYR A 25 -11.78 17.17 -3.93
N SER A 26 -11.40 17.27 -2.65
CA SER A 26 -12.14 16.64 -1.56
C SER A 26 -13.53 17.25 -1.39
N GLU A 27 -13.64 18.58 -1.33
CA GLU A 27 -14.92 19.26 -1.17
C GLU A 27 -15.85 19.01 -2.36
N ALA A 28 -15.35 19.03 -3.60
CA ALA A 28 -16.16 18.72 -4.77
C ALA A 28 -16.76 17.30 -4.72
N LEU A 29 -15.96 16.30 -4.31
CA LEU A 29 -16.43 14.93 -4.12
C LEU A 29 -17.45 14.84 -2.97
N PHE A 30 -17.16 15.46 -1.83
CA PHE A 30 -18.05 15.46 -0.67
C PHE A 30 -19.41 16.04 -1.02
N THR A 31 -19.45 17.21 -1.66
CA THR A 31 -20.69 17.86 -2.08
C THR A 31 -21.51 16.97 -3.02
N ALA A 32 -20.87 16.31 -4.00
CA ALA A 32 -21.58 15.44 -4.94
C ALA A 32 -22.22 14.23 -4.23
N VAL A 33 -21.54 13.63 -3.24
CA VAL A 33 -22.06 12.50 -2.46
C VAL A 33 -23.19 12.95 -1.51
N GLU A 34 -23.02 14.11 -0.85
CA GLU A 34 -24.05 14.68 0.05
C GLU A 34 -25.35 14.96 -0.68
N LEU A 35 -25.27 15.57 -1.87
CA LEU A 35 -26.41 15.85 -2.74
C LEU A 35 -27.09 14.58 -3.29
N GLY A 36 -26.45 13.40 -3.15
CA GLY A 36 -26.97 12.16 -3.75
C GLY A 36 -26.93 12.18 -5.27
N LEU A 37 -26.09 13.04 -5.86
CA LEU A 37 -26.04 13.29 -7.31
C LEU A 37 -25.83 12.01 -8.11
N PHE A 38 -24.91 11.15 -7.68
CA PHE A 38 -24.61 9.91 -8.42
C PHE A 38 -25.80 8.94 -8.45
N THR A 39 -26.57 8.85 -7.36
CA THR A 39 -27.81 8.05 -7.34
C THR A 39 -28.86 8.65 -8.27
N LEU A 40 -28.98 9.97 -8.29
CA LEU A 40 -29.93 10.69 -9.14
C LEU A 40 -29.73 10.40 -10.63
N LEU A 41 -28.48 10.20 -11.05
CA LEU A 41 -28.12 9.97 -12.45
C LEU A 41 -28.37 8.53 -12.92
N GLU A 42 -28.83 7.62 -12.05
CA GLU A 42 -29.15 6.24 -12.41
C GLU A 42 -30.68 6.00 -12.55
N PRO A 43 -31.11 5.17 -13.52
CA PRO A 43 -30.41 4.75 -14.73
C PRO A 43 -30.59 5.79 -15.85
N GLY A 44 -29.51 6.12 -16.59
CA GLY A 44 -29.63 6.82 -17.89
C GLY A 44 -29.18 8.28 -17.96
N GLY A 45 -28.66 8.86 -16.87
CA GLY A 45 -28.17 10.23 -16.86
C GLY A 45 -29.27 11.29 -16.96
N LYS A 46 -28.90 12.55 -16.75
CA LYS A 46 -29.83 13.70 -16.71
C LYS A 46 -29.19 14.96 -17.29
N THR A 47 -30.01 15.85 -17.82
CA THR A 47 -29.65 17.21 -18.21
C THR A 47 -29.41 18.09 -16.99
N THR A 48 -28.77 19.26 -17.18
CA THR A 48 -28.57 20.22 -16.09
C THR A 48 -29.89 20.72 -15.53
N GLU A 49 -30.90 20.92 -16.38
CA GLU A 49 -32.24 21.38 -16.02
C GLU A 49 -32.97 20.36 -15.15
N GLU A 50 -32.91 19.08 -15.50
CA GLU A 50 -33.50 17.99 -14.70
C GLU A 50 -32.82 17.87 -13.33
N ILE A 51 -31.48 17.91 -13.28
CA ILE A 51 -30.73 17.83 -12.02
C ILE A 51 -31.03 19.07 -11.14
N SER A 52 -31.07 20.26 -11.75
CA SER A 52 -31.39 21.52 -11.06
C SER A 52 -32.78 21.48 -10.46
N GLY A 53 -33.78 21.00 -11.20
CA GLY A 53 -35.16 20.89 -10.72
C GLY A 53 -35.33 19.85 -9.61
N GLU A 54 -34.63 18.71 -9.69
CA GLU A 54 -34.74 17.65 -8.67
C GLU A 54 -33.97 17.95 -7.38
N LEU A 55 -32.86 18.68 -7.46
CA LEU A 55 -32.03 19.03 -6.30
C LEU A 55 -32.24 20.45 -5.77
N ASP A 56 -33.13 21.24 -6.40
CA ASP A 56 -33.36 22.66 -6.10
C ASP A 56 -32.05 23.49 -6.09
N LEU A 57 -31.29 23.38 -7.20
CA LEU A 57 -29.99 24.03 -7.35
C LEU A 57 -30.02 25.09 -8.45
N ASN A 58 -29.25 26.17 -8.28
CA ASN A 58 -29.09 27.18 -9.33
C ASN A 58 -28.43 26.56 -10.59
N PRO A 59 -29.05 26.66 -11.79
CA PRO A 59 -28.54 26.02 -13.01
C PRO A 59 -27.12 26.44 -13.41
N GLU A 60 -26.79 27.73 -13.31
CA GLU A 60 -25.47 28.24 -13.71
C GLU A 60 -24.36 27.72 -12.80
N GLY A 61 -24.61 27.72 -11.48
CA GLY A 61 -23.70 27.14 -10.50
C GLY A 61 -23.55 25.63 -10.68
N LEU A 62 -24.66 24.94 -10.95
CA LEU A 62 -24.68 23.50 -11.19
C LEU A 62 -23.88 23.12 -12.43
N GLU A 63 -24.00 23.85 -13.55
CA GLU A 63 -23.24 23.50 -14.75
C GLU A 63 -21.72 23.56 -14.50
N ARG A 64 -21.23 24.58 -13.79
CA ARG A 64 -19.81 24.68 -13.39
C ARG A 64 -19.38 23.51 -12.50
N PHE A 65 -20.25 23.09 -11.60
CA PHE A 65 -19.99 21.96 -10.71
C PHE A 65 -19.94 20.64 -11.49
N LEU A 66 -20.91 20.37 -12.36
CA LEU A 66 -20.95 19.19 -13.22
C LEU A 66 -19.74 19.12 -14.16
N GLN A 67 -19.34 20.25 -14.76
CA GLN A 67 -18.11 20.35 -15.56
C GLN A 67 -16.87 19.97 -14.74
N THR A 68 -16.79 20.39 -13.48
CA THR A 68 -15.71 20.01 -12.57
C THR A 68 -15.71 18.50 -12.33
N LEU A 69 -16.86 17.89 -12.04
CA LEU A 69 -16.97 16.45 -11.85
C LEU A 69 -16.62 15.64 -13.11
N CYS A 70 -16.92 16.17 -14.30
CA CYS A 70 -16.44 15.60 -15.56
C CYS A 70 -14.92 15.69 -15.69
N ALA A 71 -14.31 16.83 -15.37
CA ALA A 71 -12.86 17.00 -15.40
C ALA A 71 -12.13 16.09 -14.39
N LEU A 72 -12.77 15.77 -13.26
CA LEU A 72 -12.29 14.80 -12.29
C LEU A 72 -12.52 13.34 -12.71
N GLY A 73 -13.21 13.10 -13.84
CA GLY A 73 -13.53 11.77 -14.34
C GLY A 73 -14.59 11.04 -13.52
N LEU A 74 -15.37 11.74 -12.70
CA LEU A 74 -16.48 11.16 -11.93
C LEU A 74 -17.75 11.08 -12.78
N LEU A 75 -17.97 12.04 -13.68
CA LEU A 75 -19.10 12.05 -14.62
C LEU A 75 -18.64 12.04 -16.08
N GLY A 76 -19.46 11.48 -16.96
CA GLY A 76 -19.38 11.68 -18.41
C GLY A 76 -20.43 12.68 -18.87
N ARG A 77 -20.21 13.31 -20.04
CA ARG A 77 -21.20 14.16 -20.71
C ARG A 77 -21.34 13.73 -22.17
N HIS A 78 -22.57 13.47 -22.62
CA HIS A 78 -22.86 13.15 -24.02
C HIS A 78 -24.25 13.67 -24.40
N GLY A 79 -24.38 14.36 -25.54
CA GLY A 79 -25.68 14.85 -26.01
C GLY A 79 -26.41 15.77 -25.03
N GLY A 80 -25.68 16.54 -24.20
CA GLY A 80 -26.26 17.39 -23.15
C GLY A 80 -26.60 16.68 -21.83
N LEU A 81 -26.56 15.35 -21.81
CA LEU A 81 -26.78 14.53 -20.61
C LEU A 81 -25.48 14.31 -19.84
N TYR A 82 -25.57 14.38 -18.53
CA TYR A 82 -24.54 13.95 -17.59
C TYR A 82 -24.88 12.55 -17.08
N PHE A 83 -23.89 11.67 -17.00
CA PHE A 83 -24.07 10.30 -16.54
C PHE A 83 -22.87 9.85 -15.70
N ASN A 84 -23.07 8.84 -14.86
CA ASN A 84 -22.01 8.28 -14.04
C ASN A 84 -20.96 7.59 -14.91
N THR A 85 -19.68 7.77 -14.56
CA THR A 85 -18.62 6.90 -15.08
C THR A 85 -18.61 5.55 -14.33
N LYS A 86 -17.83 4.58 -14.83
CA LYS A 86 -17.70 3.25 -14.22
C LYS A 86 -17.38 3.30 -12.72
N ILE A 87 -16.52 4.23 -12.28
CA ILE A 87 -16.17 4.35 -10.85
C ILE A 87 -17.34 4.91 -10.03
N SER A 88 -18.06 5.91 -10.55
CA SER A 88 -19.19 6.51 -9.84
C SER A 88 -20.38 5.56 -9.75
N SER A 89 -20.74 4.87 -10.84
CA SER A 89 -21.80 3.84 -10.80
C SER A 89 -21.44 2.70 -9.87
N GLY A 90 -20.16 2.28 -9.86
CA GLY A 90 -19.70 1.15 -9.05
C GLY A 90 -19.65 1.42 -7.55
N PHE A 91 -19.36 2.67 -7.13
CA PHE A 91 -19.00 2.96 -5.73
C PHE A 91 -19.71 4.17 -5.10
N LEU A 92 -20.42 5.01 -5.86
CA LEU A 92 -21.03 6.24 -5.34
C LEU A 92 -22.57 6.27 -5.42
N VAL A 93 -23.18 5.24 -5.99
CA VAL A 93 -24.64 5.05 -6.02
C VAL A 93 -25.09 4.43 -4.70
N ARG A 94 -25.99 5.12 -3.99
CA ARG A 94 -26.54 4.65 -2.70
C ARG A 94 -27.22 3.29 -2.86
N ASN A 95 -27.08 2.44 -1.84
CA ASN A 95 -27.64 1.08 -1.75
C ASN A 95 -27.07 0.07 -2.77
N ALA A 96 -26.06 0.44 -3.57
CA ALA A 96 -25.28 -0.53 -4.33
C ALA A 96 -24.32 -1.29 -3.39
N ASP A 97 -24.02 -2.55 -3.70
CA ASP A 97 -23.21 -3.44 -2.84
C ASP A 97 -21.83 -2.88 -2.47
N ASN A 98 -21.20 -2.09 -3.36
CA ASN A 98 -19.88 -1.51 -3.12
C ASN A 98 -19.94 0.00 -2.81
N TYR A 99 -21.08 0.53 -2.35
CA TYR A 99 -21.22 1.96 -2.04
C TYR A 99 -20.21 2.42 -0.96
N GLN A 100 -19.39 3.42 -1.29
CA GLN A 100 -18.36 3.98 -0.39
C GLN A 100 -18.66 5.41 0.09
N GLY A 101 -19.83 5.96 -0.26
CA GLY A 101 -20.15 7.35 0.07
C GLY A 101 -20.16 7.62 1.58
N ASP A 102 -20.57 6.67 2.41
CA ASP A 102 -20.52 6.81 3.87
C ASP A 102 -19.08 6.95 4.39
N SER A 103 -18.14 6.18 3.82
CA SER A 103 -16.69 6.29 4.08
C SER A 103 -16.11 7.63 3.68
N ILE A 104 -16.57 8.15 2.55
CA ILE A 104 -16.14 9.44 2.01
C ILE A 104 -16.64 10.57 2.92
N LEU A 105 -17.92 10.58 3.28
CA LEU A 105 -18.51 11.59 4.16
C LEU A 105 -17.97 11.52 5.59
N TRP A 106 -17.57 10.33 6.06
CA TRP A 106 -16.86 10.20 7.34
C TRP A 106 -15.55 11.00 7.34
N ARG A 107 -14.78 10.97 6.24
CA ARG A 107 -13.54 11.75 6.12
C ARG A 107 -13.79 13.26 6.18
N LYS A 108 -14.90 13.75 5.62
CA LYS A 108 -15.32 15.16 5.76
C LYS A 108 -15.50 15.55 7.22
N LYS A 109 -16.16 14.69 8.03
CA LYS A 109 -16.36 14.96 9.47
C LYS A 109 -15.04 15.09 10.24
N LEU A 110 -14.00 14.37 9.84
CA LEU A 110 -12.68 14.42 10.46
C LEU A 110 -11.87 15.67 10.06
N PHE A 111 -12.29 16.44 9.06
CA PHE A 111 -11.54 17.58 8.54
C PHE A 111 -11.29 18.67 9.61
N SER A 112 -12.22 18.86 10.54
CA SER A 112 -12.07 19.82 11.65
C SER A 112 -10.91 19.46 12.60
N ASN A 113 -10.63 18.17 12.78
CA ASN A 113 -9.49 17.70 13.57
C ASN A 113 -8.16 17.93 12.84
N TRP A 114 -8.15 17.78 11.51
CA TRP A 114 -6.96 18.13 10.73
C TRP A 114 -6.61 19.62 10.81
N ARG A 115 -7.61 20.50 10.91
CA ARG A 115 -7.37 21.95 11.14
C ARG A 115 -6.73 22.26 12.48
N SER A 116 -6.78 21.35 13.46
CA SER A 116 -6.14 21.52 14.77
C SER A 116 -4.73 20.95 14.85
N LEU A 117 -4.17 20.41 13.75
CA LEU A 117 -2.83 19.80 13.71
C LEU A 117 -1.74 20.68 14.33
N GLY A 118 -1.70 21.98 13.99
CA GLY A 118 -0.70 22.90 14.57
C GLY A 118 -0.81 23.05 16.10
N SER A 119 -2.01 22.92 16.65
CA SER A 119 -2.23 22.88 18.11
C SER A 119 -1.85 21.53 18.71
N CYS A 120 -2.15 20.43 18.01
CA CYS A 120 -1.74 19.08 18.42
C CYS A 120 -0.22 18.96 18.50
N LEU A 121 0.52 19.47 17.50
CA LEU A 121 1.97 19.48 17.48
C LEU A 121 2.58 20.25 18.67
N ARG A 122 2.00 21.41 19.02
CA ARG A 122 2.47 22.19 20.19
C ARG A 122 2.23 21.49 21.52
N LYS A 123 1.12 20.75 21.64
CA LYS A 123 0.78 20.03 22.88
C LYS A 123 1.38 18.62 22.95
N GLY A 124 1.82 18.06 21.83
CA GLY A 124 2.31 16.68 21.73
C GLY A 124 1.21 15.62 21.65
N GLY A 125 -0.01 15.98 21.25
CA GLY A 125 -1.14 15.04 21.14
C GLY A 125 -2.44 15.75 20.76
N ARG A 126 -3.51 14.97 20.55
CA ARG A 126 -4.82 15.51 20.16
C ARG A 126 -5.31 16.59 21.12
N VAL A 127 -5.93 17.64 20.56
CA VAL A 127 -6.50 18.74 21.36
C VAL A 127 -8.03 18.78 21.32
N ASN A 128 -8.62 18.14 20.32
CA ASN A 128 -10.05 18.00 20.18
C ASN A 128 -10.48 16.70 20.86
N PHE A 129 -11.04 16.84 22.06
CA PHE A 129 -11.69 15.75 22.77
C PHE A 129 -13.19 15.82 22.47
N THR A 130 -13.84 14.66 22.34
CA THR A 130 -15.31 14.58 22.40
C THR A 130 -15.79 15.34 23.63
N ARG A 131 -16.80 16.19 23.46
CA ARG A 131 -17.29 17.02 24.58
C ARG A 131 -17.82 16.08 25.66
N ARG A 132 -17.55 16.40 26.93
CA ARG A 132 -18.14 15.72 28.10
C ARG A 132 -19.68 15.70 28.11
N GLU A 133 -20.31 16.46 27.22
CA GLU A 133 -21.76 16.63 27.08
C GLU A 133 -22.39 15.67 26.06
N GLU A 134 -21.61 14.89 25.30
CA GLU A 134 -22.16 13.84 24.43
C GLU A 134 -22.70 12.70 25.30
N GLY A 135 -24.02 12.48 25.26
CA GLY A 135 -24.66 11.38 25.98
C GLY A 135 -24.30 10.01 25.37
N PRO A 136 -24.60 8.90 26.07
CA PRO A 136 -24.36 7.54 25.57
C PRO A 136 -24.96 7.28 24.18
N GLU A 137 -26.11 7.88 23.87
CA GLU A 137 -26.78 7.76 22.57
C GLU A 137 -26.00 8.40 21.41
N ASP A 138 -25.36 9.54 21.65
CA ASP A 138 -24.53 10.22 20.64
C ASP A 138 -23.29 9.40 20.31
N LEU A 139 -22.69 8.77 21.32
CA LEU A 139 -21.56 7.86 21.16
C LEU A 139 -21.97 6.62 20.33
N ILE A 140 -23.09 5.97 20.67
CA ILE A 140 -23.62 4.83 19.91
C ILE A 140 -23.89 5.22 18.46
N ARG A 141 -24.55 6.36 18.23
CA ARG A 141 -24.84 6.85 16.87
C ARG A 141 -23.55 7.07 16.07
N ARG A 142 -22.52 7.65 16.71
CA ARG A 142 -21.23 7.90 16.07
C ARG A 142 -20.49 6.60 15.75
N THR A 143 -20.49 5.64 16.67
CA THR A 143 -19.90 4.31 16.47
C THR A 143 -20.57 3.60 15.31
N ARG A 144 -21.91 3.57 15.25
CA ARG A 144 -22.67 3.00 14.12
C ARG A 144 -22.33 3.65 12.79
N GLN A 145 -22.27 4.99 12.75
CA GLN A 145 -21.88 5.72 11.53
C GLN A 145 -20.47 5.36 11.06
N TYR A 146 -19.51 5.25 11.99
CA TYR A 146 -18.14 4.83 11.67
C TYR A 146 -18.10 3.39 11.15
N SER A 147 -18.72 2.46 11.88
CA SER A 147 -18.74 1.04 11.52
C SER A 147 -19.35 0.83 10.13
N ARG A 148 -20.48 1.48 9.83
CA ARG A 148 -21.09 1.48 8.49
C ARG A 148 -20.15 2.03 7.42
N ALA A 149 -19.48 3.14 7.71
CA ALA A 149 -18.57 3.80 6.79
C ALA A 149 -17.33 2.94 6.46
N MET A 150 -16.91 2.06 7.36
CA MET A 150 -15.73 1.20 7.18
C MET A 150 -16.07 -0.20 6.64
N ASP A 151 -17.32 -0.66 6.78
CA ASP A 151 -17.77 -1.98 6.34
C ASP A 151 -17.47 -2.26 4.85
N CYS A 152 -17.95 -1.39 3.95
CA CYS A 152 -17.72 -1.56 2.51
C CYS A 152 -16.24 -1.43 2.11
N VAL A 153 -15.45 -0.66 2.88
CA VAL A 153 -14.00 -0.55 2.67
C VAL A 153 -13.35 -1.89 3.02
N ALA A 154 -13.69 -2.48 4.17
CA ALA A 154 -13.20 -3.79 4.57
C ALA A 154 -13.62 -4.89 3.58
N GLY A 155 -14.84 -4.83 3.05
CA GLY A 155 -15.33 -5.73 1.98
C GLY A 155 -14.57 -5.60 0.65
N THR A 156 -13.94 -4.45 0.37
CA THR A 156 -13.02 -4.32 -0.77
C THR A 156 -11.67 -4.95 -0.45
N LYS A 157 -11.14 -4.71 0.76
CA LYS A 157 -9.85 -5.26 1.20
C LYS A 157 -9.84 -6.78 1.24
N ILE A 158 -10.93 -7.41 1.66
CA ILE A 158 -11.00 -8.89 1.73
C ILE A 158 -10.84 -9.54 0.34
N LYS A 159 -11.29 -8.89 -0.74
CA LYS A 159 -11.08 -9.36 -2.12
C LYS A 159 -9.60 -9.34 -2.53
N GLU A 160 -8.80 -8.46 -1.94
CA GLU A 160 -7.34 -8.39 -2.12
C GLU A 160 -6.60 -9.37 -1.20
N ILE A 161 -7.18 -9.71 -0.04
CA ILE A 161 -6.58 -10.61 0.97
C ILE A 161 -6.77 -12.10 0.61
N LEU A 162 -7.97 -12.50 0.21
CA LEU A 162 -8.32 -13.90 -0.05
C LEU A 162 -7.41 -14.61 -1.06
N PRO A 163 -6.91 -13.97 -2.15
CA PRO A 163 -5.98 -14.59 -3.08
C PRO A 163 -4.75 -15.21 -2.41
N PHE A 164 -4.23 -14.63 -1.32
CA PHE A 164 -3.10 -15.18 -0.56
C PHE A 164 -3.39 -16.52 0.12
N PHE A 165 -4.66 -16.85 0.32
CA PHE A 165 -5.12 -18.10 0.92
C PHE A 165 -5.60 -19.13 -0.12
N THR A 166 -5.42 -18.87 -1.42
CA THR A 166 -5.78 -19.83 -2.48
C THR A 166 -5.05 -21.15 -2.27
N GLY A 167 -5.79 -22.27 -2.22
CA GLY A 167 -5.21 -23.61 -2.00
C GLY A 167 -4.93 -23.94 -0.52
N VAL A 168 -5.12 -23.01 0.40
CA VAL A 168 -5.15 -23.29 1.85
C VAL A 168 -6.50 -23.90 2.19
N VAL A 169 -6.50 -24.90 3.08
CA VAL A 169 -7.73 -25.45 3.67
C VAL A 169 -7.86 -24.95 5.10
N LEU A 170 -8.95 -24.24 5.39
CA LEU A 170 -9.33 -23.75 6.72
C LEU A 170 -10.75 -24.23 7.04
N SER A 171 -10.95 -24.87 8.20
CA SER A 171 -12.24 -25.49 8.55
C SER A 171 -12.55 -25.54 10.05
N GLY A 172 -12.11 -24.54 10.82
CA GLY A 172 -12.42 -24.44 12.25
C GLY A 172 -12.72 -23.02 12.72
N ALA A 173 -12.04 -22.56 13.76
CA ALA A 173 -12.43 -21.35 14.49
C ALA A 173 -11.60 -20.12 14.08
N VAL A 174 -12.28 -19.01 13.83
CA VAL A 174 -11.69 -17.68 13.60
C VAL A 174 -11.92 -16.81 14.83
N LEU A 175 -10.91 -16.06 15.26
CA LEU A 175 -11.05 -14.97 16.22
C LEU A 175 -10.77 -13.63 15.52
N ASP A 176 -11.73 -12.72 15.53
CA ASP A 176 -11.59 -11.38 14.97
C ASP A 176 -11.54 -10.36 16.10
N VAL A 177 -10.39 -9.72 16.31
CA VAL A 177 -10.12 -8.86 17.46
C VAL A 177 -10.20 -7.40 17.03
N GLY A 178 -11.08 -6.63 17.68
CA GLY A 178 -11.46 -5.31 17.19
C GLY A 178 -12.21 -5.43 15.87
N SER A 179 -13.12 -6.41 15.80
CA SER A 179 -13.77 -6.88 14.58
C SER A 179 -14.61 -5.83 13.82
N GLY A 180 -15.02 -4.75 14.49
CA GLY A 180 -15.94 -3.78 13.91
C GLY A 180 -17.26 -4.44 13.52
N THR A 181 -17.64 -4.34 12.24
CA THR A 181 -18.84 -5.00 11.70
C THR A 181 -18.65 -6.50 11.41
N GLY A 182 -17.42 -7.04 11.55
CA GLY A 182 -17.08 -8.40 11.18
C GLY A 182 -16.90 -8.63 9.68
N ALA A 183 -16.82 -7.57 8.86
CA ALA A 183 -16.71 -7.66 7.40
C ALA A 183 -15.53 -8.51 6.91
N VAL A 184 -14.39 -8.46 7.59
CA VAL A 184 -13.20 -9.26 7.24
C VAL A 184 -13.47 -10.74 7.48
N SER A 185 -13.95 -11.09 8.68
CA SER A 185 -14.35 -12.46 9.01
C SER A 185 -15.47 -12.98 8.11
N ALA A 186 -16.44 -12.14 7.75
CA ALA A 186 -17.52 -12.49 6.83
C ALA A 186 -16.98 -12.97 5.47
N GLY A 187 -16.05 -12.24 4.85
CA GLY A 187 -15.48 -12.68 3.58
C GLY A 187 -14.62 -13.96 3.69
N PHE A 188 -13.97 -14.20 4.85
CA PHE A 188 -13.36 -15.51 5.11
C PHE A 188 -14.41 -16.63 5.23
N LEU A 189 -15.52 -16.40 5.93
CA LEU A 189 -16.59 -17.38 6.09
C LEU A 189 -17.30 -17.70 4.75
N GLU A 190 -17.47 -16.70 3.88
CA GLU A 190 -17.98 -16.89 2.51
C GLU A 190 -17.04 -17.78 1.67
N HIS A 191 -15.72 -17.55 1.77
CA HIS A 191 -14.73 -18.33 1.02
C HIS A 191 -14.49 -19.73 1.60
N PHE A 192 -14.60 -19.88 2.92
CA PHE A 192 -14.34 -21.13 3.64
C PHE A 192 -15.62 -21.60 4.39
N PRO A 193 -16.43 -22.49 3.79
CA PRO A 193 -17.69 -22.96 4.38
C PRO A 193 -17.54 -23.63 5.75
N GLY A 194 -16.38 -24.21 6.05
CA GLY A 194 -16.08 -24.87 7.32
C GLY A 194 -15.71 -23.93 8.47
N LEU A 195 -15.57 -22.62 8.24
CA LEU A 195 -15.19 -21.67 9.29
C LEU A 195 -16.39 -21.21 10.13
N ARG A 196 -16.12 -20.96 11.41
CA ARG A 196 -16.97 -20.22 12.35
C ARG A 196 -16.16 -19.10 12.99
N ALA A 197 -16.71 -17.90 13.10
CA ALA A 197 -16.01 -16.73 13.61
C ALA A 197 -16.52 -16.30 14.98
N THR A 198 -15.61 -15.96 15.89
CA THR A 198 -15.89 -15.25 17.14
C THR A 198 -15.45 -13.80 16.97
N LEU A 199 -16.41 -12.87 17.04
CA LEU A 199 -16.18 -11.43 16.97
C LEU A 199 -15.92 -10.87 18.37
N LEU A 200 -14.74 -10.31 18.60
CA LEU A 200 -14.35 -9.73 19.88
C LEU A 200 -14.21 -8.21 19.72
N ASP A 201 -15.14 -7.47 20.33
CA ASP A 201 -15.20 -6.01 20.29
C ASP A 201 -16.03 -5.47 21.47
N LEU A 202 -16.17 -4.15 21.57
CA LEU A 202 -17.03 -3.50 22.54
C LEU A 202 -18.52 -3.87 22.33
N PRO A 203 -19.33 -3.95 23.40
CA PRO A 203 -20.73 -4.36 23.31
C PRO A 203 -21.53 -3.59 22.26
N GLU A 204 -21.41 -2.26 22.23
CA GLU A 204 -22.15 -1.39 21.31
C GLU A 204 -21.74 -1.56 19.83
N VAL A 205 -20.52 -2.05 19.58
CA VAL A 205 -20.03 -2.39 18.23
C VAL A 205 -20.63 -3.72 17.80
N LEU A 206 -20.60 -4.72 18.69
CA LEU A 206 -21.14 -6.05 18.41
C LEU A 206 -22.66 -6.05 18.21
N ASP A 207 -23.40 -5.21 18.94
CA ASP A 207 -24.84 -5.02 18.73
C ASP A 207 -25.14 -4.61 17.28
N TYR A 208 -24.34 -3.68 16.74
CA TYR A 208 -24.48 -3.23 15.36
C TYR A 208 -24.00 -4.27 14.35
N ALA A 209 -22.89 -4.97 14.63
CA ALA A 209 -22.42 -6.08 13.80
C ALA A 209 -23.49 -7.18 13.68
N ALA A 210 -24.13 -7.53 14.80
CA ALA A 210 -25.18 -8.54 14.84
C ALA A 210 -26.43 -8.14 14.03
N GLU A 211 -26.78 -6.85 13.97
CA GLU A 211 -27.84 -6.36 13.09
C GLU A 211 -27.50 -6.55 11.61
N LEU A 212 -26.28 -6.16 11.19
CA LEU A 212 -25.83 -6.28 9.80
C LEU A 212 -25.69 -7.73 9.34
N LEU A 213 -25.14 -8.59 10.20
CA LEU A 213 -24.88 -9.98 9.88
C LEU A 213 -26.16 -10.82 9.85
N ARG A 214 -27.23 -10.43 10.55
CA ARG A 214 -28.50 -11.16 10.59
C ARG A 214 -29.15 -11.35 9.22
N GLU A 215 -28.89 -10.43 8.29
CA GLU A 215 -29.40 -10.49 6.92
C GLU A 215 -28.59 -11.44 6.02
N LYS A 216 -27.48 -11.99 6.51
CA LYS A 216 -26.59 -12.89 5.76
C LYS A 216 -26.94 -14.36 6.00
N GLU A 217 -26.76 -15.18 4.97
CA GLU A 217 -27.08 -16.63 5.03
C GLU A 217 -26.23 -17.38 6.06
N TYR A 218 -25.02 -16.88 6.37
CA TYR A 218 -24.06 -17.50 7.27
C TYR A 218 -24.02 -16.87 8.67
N HIS A 219 -25.07 -16.13 9.05
CA HIS A 219 -25.15 -15.43 10.34
C HIS A 219 -25.02 -16.37 11.57
N ASP A 220 -25.44 -17.63 11.43
CA ASP A 220 -25.37 -18.69 12.44
C ASP A 220 -23.95 -19.21 12.70
N ARG A 221 -22.99 -18.81 11.87
CA ARG A 221 -21.55 -19.12 12.00
C ARG A 221 -20.78 -18.05 12.78
N PHE A 222 -21.46 -17.04 13.32
CA PHE A 222 -20.85 -16.02 14.18
C PHE A 222 -21.23 -16.22 15.66
N ASP A 223 -20.21 -16.14 16.52
CA ASP A 223 -20.32 -15.98 17.95
C ASP A 223 -19.87 -14.55 18.32
N TYR A 224 -20.50 -13.93 19.32
CA TYR A 224 -20.21 -12.56 19.75
C TYR A 224 -19.57 -12.56 21.14
N CYS A 225 -18.43 -11.90 21.29
CA CYS A 225 -17.60 -11.90 22.50
C CYS A 225 -17.37 -10.45 22.96
N PRO A 226 -18.30 -9.87 23.75
CA PRO A 226 -18.17 -8.50 24.23
C PRO A 226 -16.99 -8.37 25.19
N ALA A 227 -15.96 -7.63 24.78
CA ALA A 227 -14.76 -7.41 25.57
C ALA A 227 -14.00 -6.16 25.14
N ASN A 228 -13.34 -5.51 26.10
CA ASN A 228 -12.30 -4.55 25.79
C ASN A 228 -11.05 -5.33 25.34
N ILE A 229 -10.56 -5.09 24.13
CA ILE A 229 -9.43 -5.85 23.59
C ILE A 229 -8.11 -5.61 24.35
N LEU A 230 -8.04 -4.55 25.14
CA LEU A 230 -6.91 -4.25 26.03
C LEU A 230 -6.98 -5.00 27.37
N GLU A 231 -8.11 -5.60 27.69
CA GLU A 231 -8.31 -6.46 28.87
C GLU A 231 -8.17 -7.96 28.51
N PRO A 232 -8.02 -8.86 29.48
CA PRO A 232 -7.96 -10.30 29.22
C PRO A 232 -9.14 -10.78 28.37
N TRP A 233 -8.86 -11.53 27.30
CA TRP A 233 -9.89 -11.97 26.37
C TRP A 233 -10.64 -13.18 26.94
N PRO A 234 -11.99 -13.15 27.00
CA PRO A 234 -12.77 -14.25 27.56
C PRO A 234 -12.95 -15.40 26.55
N VAL A 235 -11.84 -15.84 25.95
CA VAL A 235 -11.77 -16.93 24.97
C VAL A 235 -10.74 -17.96 25.42
N LYS A 236 -10.86 -19.20 24.91
CA LYS A 236 -9.91 -20.27 25.22
C LYS A 236 -8.61 -20.09 24.42
N GLU A 237 -7.48 -20.35 25.06
CA GLU A 237 -6.16 -20.47 24.42
C GLU A 237 -6.12 -21.63 23.41
N GLU A 238 -5.22 -21.54 22.44
CA GLU A 238 -4.97 -22.54 21.39
C GLU A 238 -6.23 -23.08 20.69
N ARG A 239 -7.20 -22.20 20.43
CA ARG A 239 -8.50 -22.58 19.86
C ARG A 239 -8.64 -22.23 18.38
N PHE A 240 -7.93 -21.23 17.89
CA PHE A 240 -8.27 -20.60 16.61
C PHE A 240 -7.28 -20.97 15.49
N ASP A 241 -7.84 -21.38 14.35
CA ASP A 241 -7.13 -21.62 13.08
C ASP A 241 -6.75 -20.31 12.39
N LEU A 242 -7.49 -19.25 12.67
CA LEU A 242 -7.21 -17.90 12.17
C LEU A 242 -7.49 -16.88 13.27
N VAL A 243 -6.50 -16.05 13.59
CA VAL A 243 -6.68 -14.86 14.43
C VAL A 243 -6.47 -13.64 13.54
N ILE A 244 -7.41 -12.71 13.55
CA ILE A 244 -7.44 -11.53 12.68
C ILE A 244 -7.24 -10.28 13.54
N LEU A 245 -6.23 -9.49 13.18
CA LEU A 245 -5.95 -8.15 13.67
C LEU A 245 -5.98 -7.19 12.46
N SER A 246 -7.16 -6.70 12.09
CA SER A 246 -7.32 -5.89 10.88
C SER A 246 -7.69 -4.44 11.20
N ASN A 247 -6.86 -3.49 10.75
CA ASN A 247 -7.02 -2.05 10.96
C ASN A 247 -7.25 -1.67 12.43
N ILE A 248 -6.54 -2.36 13.34
CA ILE A 248 -6.69 -2.19 14.78
C ILE A 248 -5.38 -1.82 15.47
N VAL A 249 -4.25 -2.29 14.96
CA VAL A 249 -2.93 -2.12 15.59
C VAL A 249 -2.56 -0.63 15.65
N HIS A 250 -2.85 0.13 14.59
CA HIS A 250 -2.54 1.56 14.54
C HIS A 250 -3.26 2.42 15.59
N ALA A 251 -4.31 1.91 16.25
CA ALA A 251 -5.10 2.70 17.20
C ALA A 251 -4.44 2.81 18.59
N TYR A 252 -3.41 1.99 18.86
CA TYR A 252 -2.85 1.79 20.20
C TYR A 252 -1.36 2.10 20.28
N SER A 253 -0.86 2.26 21.51
CA SER A 253 0.56 2.43 21.83
C SER A 253 1.35 1.12 21.68
N GLU A 254 2.68 1.23 21.64
CA GLU A 254 3.59 0.07 21.62
C GLU A 254 3.28 -0.89 22.76
N ARG A 255 3.10 -0.40 23.99
CA ARG A 255 2.84 -1.24 25.17
C ARG A 255 1.54 -2.03 25.03
N GLU A 256 0.49 -1.39 24.54
CA GLU A 256 -0.83 -2.01 24.35
C GLU A 256 -0.77 -3.06 23.24
N ILE A 257 -0.04 -2.80 22.17
CA ILE A 257 0.13 -3.75 21.06
C ILE A 257 0.90 -4.98 21.50
N LEU A 258 1.94 -4.83 22.33
CA LEU A 258 2.67 -5.99 22.86
C LEU A 258 1.72 -6.94 23.60
N GLN A 259 0.86 -6.40 24.46
CA GLN A 259 -0.14 -7.20 25.18
C GLN A 259 -1.15 -7.86 24.25
N LEU A 260 -1.59 -7.14 23.21
CA LEU A 260 -2.51 -7.66 22.21
C LEU A 260 -1.89 -8.79 21.37
N LEU A 261 -0.61 -8.65 21.00
CA LEU A 261 0.14 -9.67 20.27
C LEU A 261 0.44 -10.90 21.13
N ASP A 262 0.68 -10.74 22.44
CA ASP A 262 0.82 -11.86 23.38
C ASP A 262 -0.45 -12.72 23.37
N ARG A 263 -1.61 -12.09 23.60
CA ARG A 263 -2.91 -12.78 23.61
C ARG A 263 -3.25 -13.41 22.26
N ALA A 264 -2.96 -12.71 21.16
CA ALA A 264 -3.17 -13.24 19.82
C ALA A 264 -2.35 -14.51 19.56
N ALA A 265 -1.09 -14.54 20.02
CA ALA A 265 -0.22 -15.71 19.89
C ALA A 265 -0.65 -16.89 20.78
N GLU A 266 -1.13 -16.62 22.00
CA GLU A 266 -1.67 -17.62 22.94
C GLU A 266 -2.96 -18.26 22.42
N CYS A 267 -3.84 -17.49 21.80
CA CYS A 267 -5.10 -17.97 21.22
C CYS A 267 -4.90 -18.85 19.97
N LEU A 268 -3.75 -18.73 19.30
CA LEU A 268 -3.48 -19.36 18.01
C LEU A 268 -3.21 -20.86 18.14
N GLN A 269 -3.87 -21.68 17.32
CA GLN A 269 -3.55 -23.10 17.21
C GLN A 269 -2.18 -23.37 16.58
N ARG A 270 -1.66 -24.58 16.81
CA ARG A 270 -0.35 -25.02 16.29
C ARG A 270 -0.20 -24.85 14.77
N ASP A 271 -1.27 -25.12 14.00
CA ASP A 271 -1.28 -25.02 12.54
C ASP A 271 -2.07 -23.80 12.03
N GLY A 272 -2.44 -22.88 12.92
CA GLY A 272 -3.21 -21.68 12.60
C GLY A 272 -2.38 -20.52 12.04
N PHE A 273 -3.08 -19.51 11.52
CA PHE A 273 -2.53 -18.26 11.03
C PHE A 273 -2.95 -17.07 11.91
N LEU A 274 -2.03 -16.16 12.18
CA LEU A 274 -2.31 -14.82 12.67
C LEU A 274 -2.18 -13.85 11.50
N LEU A 275 -3.29 -13.22 11.12
CA LEU A 275 -3.35 -12.22 10.06
C LEU A 275 -3.36 -10.83 10.68
N LEU A 276 -2.32 -10.05 10.42
CA LEU A 276 -2.23 -8.65 10.79
C LEU A 276 -2.34 -7.82 9.51
N HIS A 277 -3.36 -6.96 9.43
CA HIS A 277 -3.64 -6.10 8.29
C HIS A 277 -3.67 -4.65 8.74
N ASP A 278 -2.81 -3.79 8.19
CA ASP A 278 -2.75 -2.37 8.58
C ASP A 278 -2.06 -1.51 7.50
N PHE A 279 -1.90 -0.21 7.79
CA PHE A 279 -1.05 0.73 7.07
C PHE A 279 0.42 0.50 7.43
N PHE A 280 1.29 0.58 6.42
CA PHE A 280 2.74 0.42 6.60
C PHE A 280 3.51 1.43 5.76
N PHE A 281 4.53 2.04 6.36
CA PHE A 281 5.42 2.97 5.66
C PHE A 281 6.14 2.32 4.48
N GLU A 282 6.44 1.03 4.57
CA GLU A 282 7.16 0.27 3.54
C GLU A 282 6.29 -0.08 2.32
N HIS A 283 4.96 -0.04 2.45
CA HIS A 283 4.04 -0.30 1.34
C HIS A 283 3.70 0.99 0.59
N CYS A 284 2.97 1.89 1.26
CA CYS A 284 2.47 3.15 0.73
C CYS A 284 2.94 4.33 1.61
N PRO A 285 4.21 4.79 1.47
CA PRO A 285 4.86 5.68 2.45
C PRO A 285 4.09 6.97 2.74
N GLU A 286 3.66 7.68 1.70
CA GLU A 286 2.94 8.95 1.85
C GLU A 286 1.60 8.76 2.55
N LYS A 287 0.84 7.74 2.12
CA LYS A 287 -0.46 7.44 2.70
C LYS A 287 -0.33 7.00 4.16
N ALA A 288 0.65 6.16 4.46
CA ALA A 288 0.98 5.74 5.82
C ALA A 288 1.40 6.92 6.70
N ALA A 289 2.22 7.85 6.20
CA ALA A 289 2.62 9.04 6.96
C ALA A 289 1.46 10.00 7.24
N LEU A 290 0.60 10.24 6.25
CA LEU A 290 -0.62 11.01 6.47
C LEU A 290 -1.60 10.31 7.41
N PHE A 291 -1.66 8.97 7.36
CA PHE A 291 -2.49 8.18 8.27
C PHE A 291 -1.93 8.13 9.69
N ASP A 292 -0.61 8.17 9.88
CA ASP A 292 0.03 8.32 11.18
C ASP A 292 -0.36 9.66 11.83
N LEU A 293 -0.28 10.76 11.07
CA LEU A 293 -0.82 12.05 11.53
C LEU A 293 -2.32 11.99 11.78
N ASN A 294 -3.08 11.24 10.98
CA ASN A 294 -4.50 11.02 11.21
C ASN A 294 -4.73 10.33 12.56
N MET A 295 -3.89 9.37 12.96
CA MET A 295 -3.95 8.75 14.28
C MET A 295 -3.57 9.74 15.39
N PHE A 296 -2.52 10.53 15.19
CA PHE A 296 -2.08 11.55 16.14
C PHE A 296 -3.15 12.60 16.47
N VAL A 297 -3.93 13.05 15.48
CA VAL A 297 -4.98 14.07 15.70
C VAL A 297 -6.31 13.51 16.19
N ASN A 298 -6.60 12.23 15.97
CA ASN A 298 -7.90 11.62 16.30
C ASN A 298 -7.87 10.69 17.53
N THR A 299 -6.73 10.05 17.83
CA THR A 299 -6.59 9.04 18.89
C THR A 299 -5.72 9.55 20.04
N PHE A 300 -5.72 8.83 21.16
CA PHE A 300 -4.84 9.16 22.29
C PHE A 300 -3.39 8.69 22.05
N ASN A 301 -3.24 7.44 21.61
CA ASN A 301 -1.96 6.73 21.58
C ASN A 301 -1.62 6.14 20.20
N GLY A 302 -2.52 6.29 19.21
CA GLY A 302 -2.40 5.63 17.93
C GLY A 302 -1.30 6.20 17.05
N ARG A 303 -0.72 5.32 16.24
CA ARG A 303 0.37 5.58 15.32
C ARG A 303 0.51 4.42 14.33
N VAL A 304 1.14 4.66 13.20
CA VAL A 304 1.53 3.62 12.24
C VAL A 304 2.85 2.99 12.67
N TYR A 305 2.93 1.66 12.56
CA TYR A 305 4.11 0.89 12.97
C TYR A 305 4.93 0.41 11.76
N PRO A 306 6.27 0.48 11.82
CA PRO A 306 7.12 -0.15 10.81
C PRO A 306 6.88 -1.66 10.76
N ALA A 307 6.81 -2.23 9.55
CA ALA A 307 6.56 -3.66 9.36
C ALA A 307 7.61 -4.53 10.08
N LYS A 308 8.88 -4.12 10.00
CA LYS A 308 9.99 -4.82 10.67
C LYS A 308 9.86 -4.87 12.19
N TRP A 309 9.30 -3.83 12.79
CA TRP A 309 9.10 -3.80 14.24
C TRP A 309 8.04 -4.83 14.64
N LEU A 310 6.88 -4.83 13.96
CA LEU A 310 5.81 -5.81 14.19
C LEU A 310 6.28 -7.25 13.92
N GLN A 311 7.03 -7.48 12.85
CA GLN A 311 7.67 -8.77 12.58
C GLN A 311 8.57 -9.21 13.73
N GLY A 312 9.41 -8.32 14.26
CA GLY A 312 10.26 -8.59 15.41
C GLY A 312 9.47 -8.97 16.66
N GLN A 313 8.35 -8.29 16.92
CA GLN A 313 7.47 -8.61 18.05
C GLN A 313 6.78 -9.97 17.90
N LEU A 314 6.38 -10.33 16.70
CA LEU A 314 5.80 -11.65 16.43
C LEU A 314 6.84 -12.76 16.57
N VAL A 315 8.06 -12.53 16.08
CA VAL A 315 9.18 -13.48 16.20
C VAL A 315 9.59 -13.69 17.66
N SER A 316 9.61 -12.63 18.49
CA SER A 316 9.91 -12.78 19.92
C SER A 316 8.88 -13.62 20.69
N ARG A 317 7.70 -13.84 20.10
CA ARG A 317 6.61 -14.70 20.61
C ARG A 317 6.64 -16.12 20.02
N GLY A 318 7.75 -16.48 19.37
CA GLY A 318 7.95 -17.82 18.80
C GLY A 318 7.19 -18.06 17.50
N LEU A 319 6.67 -17.01 16.85
CA LEU A 319 6.00 -17.13 15.56
C LEU A 319 6.97 -16.93 14.40
N TYR A 320 6.74 -17.67 13.32
CA TYR A 320 7.33 -17.39 12.02
C TYR A 320 6.44 -16.39 11.31
N VAL A 321 7.02 -15.44 10.59
CA VAL A 321 6.30 -14.34 9.95
C VAL A 321 6.71 -14.24 8.49
N THR A 322 5.74 -13.96 7.63
CA THR A 322 5.96 -13.60 6.23
C THR A 322 6.67 -12.24 6.11
N GLU A 323 7.27 -12.00 4.96
CA GLU A 323 7.56 -10.65 4.50
C GLU A 323 6.28 -9.80 4.43
N LEU A 324 6.41 -8.47 4.35
CA LEU A 324 5.25 -7.59 4.16
C LEU A 324 4.58 -7.91 2.82
N LEU A 325 3.30 -8.26 2.87
CA LEU A 325 2.49 -8.60 1.71
C LEU A 325 1.61 -7.41 1.34
N PRO A 326 1.98 -6.59 0.35
CA PRO A 326 1.19 -5.44 -0.04
C PRO A 326 -0.13 -5.86 -0.69
N LEU A 327 -1.20 -5.15 -0.34
CA LEU A 327 -2.42 -5.19 -1.12
C LEU A 327 -2.28 -4.22 -2.31
N GLU A 328 -3.15 -4.35 -3.31
CA GLU A 328 -3.18 -3.42 -4.46
C GLU A 328 -3.51 -1.98 -4.02
N SER A 329 -4.29 -1.88 -2.95
CA SER A 329 -4.68 -0.67 -2.27
C SER A 329 -3.64 -0.19 -1.24
N ASP A 330 -4.02 0.73 -0.34
CA ASP A 330 -3.10 1.47 0.54
C ASP A 330 -2.62 0.74 1.81
N THR A 331 -3.02 -0.51 2.02
CA THR A 331 -2.69 -1.31 3.21
C THR A 331 -1.95 -2.59 2.83
N ALA A 332 -1.38 -3.27 3.81
CA ALA A 332 -0.61 -4.50 3.60
C ALA A 332 -0.85 -5.50 4.74
N LEU A 333 -0.34 -6.72 4.57
CA LEU A 333 -0.49 -7.82 5.52
C LEU A 333 0.86 -8.29 6.06
N LEU A 334 0.86 -8.71 7.31
CA LEU A 334 1.80 -9.65 7.87
C LEU A 334 1.02 -10.89 8.29
N ILE A 335 1.40 -12.05 7.77
CA ILE A 335 0.84 -13.34 8.19
C ILE A 335 1.90 -14.08 9.00
N ALA A 336 1.51 -14.54 10.19
CA ALA A 336 2.36 -15.29 11.10
C ALA A 336 1.76 -16.66 11.43
N ALA A 337 2.60 -17.62 11.81
CA ALA A 337 2.20 -18.97 12.21
C ALA A 337 3.19 -19.56 13.21
N LYS A 338 2.76 -20.50 14.05
CA LYS A 338 3.64 -21.25 14.97
C LYS A 338 4.63 -22.17 14.22
N ARG A 339 4.37 -22.48 12.94
CA ARG A 339 5.21 -23.36 12.10
C ARG A 339 5.52 -22.71 10.75
N PRO A 340 6.77 -22.78 10.27
CA PRO A 340 7.16 -22.15 9.01
C PRO A 340 6.56 -22.86 7.79
N GLU A 341 6.30 -24.17 7.87
CA GLU A 341 5.67 -24.94 6.79
C GLU A 341 4.25 -24.41 6.46
N ARG A 342 3.53 -23.89 7.47
CA ARG A 342 2.19 -23.33 7.25
C ARG A 342 2.24 -22.08 6.38
N LEU A 343 3.25 -21.23 6.56
CA LEU A 343 3.44 -20.06 5.71
C LEU A 343 3.78 -20.43 4.25
N GLN A 344 4.34 -21.62 4.01
CA GLN A 344 4.61 -22.11 2.66
C GLN A 344 3.34 -22.57 1.92
N SER A 345 2.26 -22.86 2.64
CA SER A 345 0.96 -23.18 2.02
C SER A 345 0.21 -21.95 1.49
N LEU A 346 0.63 -20.73 1.84
CA LEU A 346 0.05 -19.51 1.30
C LEU A 346 0.39 -19.38 -0.19
N CYS A 347 -0.56 -18.91 -0.98
CA CYS A 347 -0.37 -18.64 -2.40
C CYS A 347 0.44 -17.35 -2.57
N LEU A 348 1.77 -17.48 -2.55
CA LEU A 348 2.70 -16.37 -2.68
C LEU A 348 3.67 -16.62 -3.83
N GLU A 349 3.54 -15.86 -4.92
CA GLU A 349 4.48 -15.93 -6.03
C GLU A 349 5.90 -15.60 -5.56
N GLN A 350 6.84 -16.53 -5.80
CA GLN A 350 8.23 -16.42 -5.35
C GLN A 350 8.92 -15.11 -5.78
N LYS A 351 8.55 -14.57 -6.95
CA LYS A 351 9.04 -13.28 -7.47
C LYS A 351 8.53 -12.11 -6.65
N SER A 352 7.25 -12.10 -6.32
CA SER A 352 6.62 -11.07 -5.46
C SER A 352 7.24 -11.11 -4.06
N ARG A 353 7.40 -12.31 -3.48
CA ARG A 353 8.11 -12.51 -2.20
C ARG A 353 9.52 -11.92 -2.21
N LEU A 354 10.25 -12.12 -3.30
CA LEU A 354 11.59 -11.60 -3.47
C LEU A 354 11.59 -10.08 -3.62
N ALA A 355 10.71 -9.52 -4.44
CA ALA A 355 10.59 -8.08 -4.64
C ALA A 355 10.29 -7.35 -3.32
N PHE A 356 9.40 -7.89 -2.48
CA PHE A 356 9.09 -7.29 -1.17
C PHE A 356 10.26 -7.37 -0.21
N ARG A 357 10.94 -8.52 -0.14
CA ARG A 357 12.16 -8.66 0.65
C ARG A 357 13.21 -7.64 0.22
N ILE A 358 13.44 -7.48 -1.08
CA ILE A 358 14.39 -6.51 -1.62
C ILE A 358 13.97 -5.08 -1.31
N LYS A 359 12.70 -4.71 -1.50
CA LYS A 359 12.19 -3.36 -1.16
C LYS A 359 12.48 -3.00 0.29
N SER A 360 12.28 -3.94 1.21
CA SER A 360 12.54 -3.75 2.65
C SER A 360 14.01 -3.50 3.02
N MET A 361 14.95 -3.66 2.07
CA MET A 361 16.38 -3.38 2.28
C MET A 361 16.72 -1.88 2.20
N GLY A 362 15.78 -1.05 1.74
CA GLY A 362 15.94 0.41 1.68
C GLY A 362 15.93 1.00 0.27
N PHE A 363 15.46 0.27 -0.75
CA PHE A 363 15.20 0.86 -2.06
C PHE A 363 13.97 1.77 -2.00
N HIS A 364 13.98 2.86 -2.75
CA HIS A 364 12.81 3.75 -2.89
C HIS A 364 11.68 3.03 -3.64
N ASN A 365 12.03 2.24 -4.65
CA ASN A 365 11.09 1.44 -5.39
C ASN A 365 11.74 0.14 -5.90
N VAL A 366 10.94 -0.92 -6.00
CA VAL A 366 11.34 -2.22 -6.55
C VAL A 366 10.21 -2.70 -7.43
N LEU A 367 10.38 -2.61 -8.75
CA LEU A 367 9.35 -2.93 -9.72
C LEU A 367 9.72 -4.20 -10.49
N PRO A 368 8.95 -5.28 -10.36
CA PRO A 368 9.05 -6.42 -11.28
C PRO A 368 8.62 -5.99 -12.68
N ILE A 369 9.48 -6.20 -13.67
CA ILE A 369 9.16 -5.99 -15.08
C ILE A 369 9.63 -7.21 -15.92
N PRO A 370 8.98 -7.50 -17.05
CA PRO A 370 9.50 -8.45 -18.03
C PRO A 370 10.89 -8.04 -18.51
N ALA A 371 11.80 -8.99 -18.71
CA ALA A 371 13.17 -8.69 -19.15
C ALA A 371 13.21 -7.93 -20.49
N GLU A 372 12.23 -8.18 -21.38
CA GLU A 372 12.05 -7.48 -22.67
C GLU A 372 11.79 -5.97 -22.55
N MET A 373 11.39 -5.46 -21.37
CA MET A 373 11.24 -4.03 -21.14
C MET A 373 12.60 -3.31 -21.04
N VAL A 374 13.70 -4.03 -20.79
CA VAL A 374 15.05 -3.44 -20.73
C VAL A 374 15.48 -3.02 -22.15
N HIS A 375 15.59 -1.71 -22.36
CA HIS A 375 15.93 -1.15 -23.67
C HIS A 375 17.44 -1.06 -23.87
N ILE A 376 17.95 -1.70 -24.92
CA ILE A 376 19.39 -1.76 -25.23
C ILE A 376 19.61 -1.27 -26.67
N PRO A 377 19.71 0.05 -26.91
CA PRO A 377 19.97 0.59 -28.25
C PRO A 377 21.48 0.65 -28.56
N GLU A 378 21.85 0.77 -29.84
CA GLU A 378 23.25 0.91 -30.26
C GLU A 378 23.89 2.22 -29.77
N TRP A 379 23.11 3.30 -29.72
CA TRP A 379 23.63 4.63 -29.40
C TRP A 379 24.08 4.77 -27.94
N ALA A 380 23.51 3.98 -27.01
CA ALA A 380 23.82 4.10 -25.58
C ALA A 380 25.32 3.87 -25.32
N GLY A 381 25.93 2.91 -26.03
CA GLY A 381 27.37 2.65 -25.97
C GLY A 381 28.23 3.83 -26.49
N LEU A 382 27.73 4.61 -27.45
CA LEU A 382 28.43 5.79 -27.97
C LEU A 382 28.54 6.90 -26.93
N ARG A 383 27.50 7.10 -26.11
CA ARG A 383 27.55 8.08 -25.02
C ARG A 383 28.58 7.72 -23.96
N CYS A 384 28.73 6.44 -23.64
CA CYS A 384 29.80 5.99 -22.76
C CYS A 384 31.17 6.25 -23.40
N ARG A 385 31.37 5.86 -24.67
CA ARG A 385 32.66 5.99 -25.36
C ARG A 385 33.16 7.44 -25.51
N PHE A 386 32.26 8.35 -25.87
CA PHE A 386 32.65 9.72 -26.24
C PHE A 386 32.25 10.78 -25.21
N GLY A 387 31.34 10.47 -24.28
CA GLY A 387 30.77 11.43 -23.33
C GLY A 387 31.15 11.18 -21.87
N CYS A 388 31.82 10.08 -21.53
CA CYS A 388 32.11 9.72 -20.14
C CYS A 388 33.62 9.73 -19.86
N GLY A 389 34.07 10.53 -18.89
CA GLY A 389 35.48 10.59 -18.46
C GLY A 389 35.99 9.31 -17.78
N ASN A 390 35.09 8.38 -17.47
CA ASN A 390 35.41 7.07 -16.91
C ASN A 390 35.56 5.97 -17.97
N TYR A 391 35.26 6.25 -19.25
CA TYR A 391 35.43 5.26 -20.30
C TYR A 391 36.89 4.81 -20.43
N GLY A 392 37.12 3.51 -20.57
CA GLY A 392 38.48 2.96 -20.63
C GLY A 392 39.15 2.77 -19.27
N ARG A 393 38.55 3.26 -18.17
CA ARG A 393 39.02 2.98 -16.80
C ARG A 393 38.70 1.52 -16.41
N PRO A 394 39.36 0.95 -15.39
CA PRO A 394 39.18 -0.46 -15.01
C PRO A 394 37.75 -0.90 -14.72
N HIS A 395 36.88 0.01 -14.28
CA HIS A 395 35.47 -0.26 -13.97
C HIS A 395 34.52 -0.07 -15.17
N CYS A 396 35.01 0.47 -16.30
CA CYS A 396 34.26 0.71 -17.53
C CYS A 396 35.12 0.32 -18.75
N ARG A 397 35.55 -0.95 -18.80
CA ARG A 397 36.42 -1.44 -19.87
C ARG A 397 35.65 -1.68 -21.19
N PRO A 398 36.18 -1.25 -22.35
CA PRO A 398 35.53 -1.38 -23.64
C PRO A 398 35.18 -2.82 -24.07
N ASP A 399 35.87 -3.82 -23.51
CA ASP A 399 35.77 -5.24 -23.84
C ASP A 399 34.78 -6.02 -22.97
N SER A 400 34.22 -5.40 -21.93
CA SER A 400 33.31 -6.03 -20.97
C SER A 400 31.95 -6.42 -21.60
N LEU A 401 30.89 -5.64 -21.37
CA LEU A 401 29.52 -5.86 -21.87
C LEU A 401 29.18 -4.84 -22.96
N THR A 402 29.31 -5.24 -24.21
CA THR A 402 28.83 -4.44 -25.36
C THR A 402 27.31 -4.56 -25.48
N PRO A 403 26.60 -3.61 -26.13
CA PRO A 403 25.17 -3.72 -26.37
C PRO A 403 24.74 -5.06 -26.97
N GLU A 404 25.53 -5.60 -27.92
CA GLU A 404 25.29 -6.91 -28.51
C GLU A 404 25.40 -8.06 -27.48
N LYS A 405 26.45 -8.06 -26.65
CA LYS A 405 26.63 -9.07 -25.59
C LYS A 405 25.51 -8.97 -24.56
N THR A 406 25.11 -7.75 -24.18
CA THR A 406 24.02 -7.52 -23.22
C THR A 406 22.69 -8.07 -23.74
N ARG A 407 22.36 -7.85 -25.02
CA ARG A 407 21.16 -8.44 -25.63
C ARG A 407 21.20 -9.97 -25.66
N LYS A 408 22.36 -10.58 -25.92
CA LYS A 408 22.51 -12.05 -25.89
C LYS A 408 22.31 -12.58 -24.47
N MET A 409 22.96 -11.97 -23.49
CA MET A 409 22.82 -12.32 -22.07
C MET A 409 21.36 -12.22 -21.60
N LEU A 410 20.65 -11.16 -21.98
CA LEU A 410 19.27 -10.92 -21.54
C LEU A 410 18.28 -12.02 -21.99
N ARG A 411 18.60 -12.80 -23.02
CA ARG A 411 17.77 -13.92 -23.50
C ARG A 411 17.68 -15.08 -22.50
N ASP A 412 18.65 -15.18 -21.59
CA ASP A 412 18.67 -16.24 -20.57
C ASP A 412 17.80 -15.90 -19.35
N TYR A 413 17.16 -14.73 -19.35
CA TYR A 413 16.34 -14.16 -18.28
C TYR A 413 14.94 -13.86 -18.78
N SER A 414 13.94 -14.14 -17.95
CA SER A 414 12.54 -13.86 -18.28
C SER A 414 12.03 -12.57 -17.62
N HIS A 415 12.59 -12.22 -16.45
CA HIS A 415 12.13 -11.10 -15.63
C HIS A 415 13.32 -10.28 -15.11
N CYS A 416 13.06 -9.05 -14.69
CA CYS A 416 13.99 -8.32 -13.86
C CYS A 416 13.27 -7.47 -12.80
N LEU A 417 13.96 -7.18 -11.70
CA LEU A 417 13.53 -6.17 -10.75
C LEU A 417 14.24 -4.86 -11.07
N LEU A 418 13.49 -3.83 -11.40
CA LEU A 418 13.99 -2.46 -11.53
C LEU A 418 14.09 -1.84 -10.13
N LEU A 419 15.30 -1.48 -9.73
CA LEU A 419 15.65 -1.03 -8.39
C LEU A 419 15.91 0.47 -8.40
N GLU A 420 15.06 1.25 -7.74
CA GLU A 420 15.21 2.70 -7.58
C GLU A 420 15.83 3.03 -6.23
N GLY A 421 16.82 3.92 -6.23
CA GLY A 421 17.44 4.47 -5.02
C GLY A 421 18.01 5.86 -5.26
N ALA A 422 18.91 6.27 -4.36
CA ALA A 422 19.54 7.58 -4.39
C ALA A 422 21.04 7.48 -3.99
N PRO A 423 21.83 8.53 -4.24
CA PRO A 423 23.20 8.65 -3.74
C PRO A 423 23.28 8.51 -2.21
N PRO A 424 24.45 8.13 -1.64
CA PRO A 424 25.75 7.96 -2.32
C PRO A 424 25.88 6.71 -3.21
N THR A 425 26.72 6.77 -4.25
CA THR A 425 26.90 5.71 -5.26
C THR A 425 27.31 4.37 -4.66
N GLY A 426 28.37 4.35 -3.84
CA GLY A 426 28.82 3.11 -3.20
C GLY A 426 27.76 2.44 -2.31
N ASP A 427 26.91 3.22 -1.63
CA ASP A 427 25.84 2.68 -0.78
C ASP A 427 24.74 2.03 -1.60
N PHE A 428 24.33 2.69 -2.69
CA PHE A 428 23.38 2.13 -3.64
C PHE A 428 23.91 0.82 -4.25
N GLN A 429 25.18 0.78 -4.67
CA GLN A 429 25.78 -0.42 -5.25
C GLN A 429 25.87 -1.58 -4.24
N ARG A 430 26.23 -1.30 -2.99
CA ARG A 430 26.20 -2.30 -1.90
C ARG A 430 24.79 -2.81 -1.62
N LEU A 431 23.77 -1.95 -1.76
CA LEU A 431 22.37 -2.34 -1.62
C LEU A 431 21.93 -3.27 -2.77
N VAL A 432 22.32 -2.96 -4.01
CA VAL A 432 22.08 -3.82 -5.18
C VAL A 432 22.74 -5.19 -5.04
N LEU A 433 23.96 -5.27 -4.50
CA LEU A 433 24.63 -6.55 -4.23
C LEU A 433 23.91 -7.39 -3.15
N ARG A 434 23.37 -6.73 -2.13
CA ARG A 434 22.54 -7.43 -1.13
C ARG A 434 21.28 -7.99 -1.78
N ALA A 435 20.64 -7.22 -2.67
CA ALA A 435 19.47 -7.69 -3.41
C ALA A 435 19.78 -8.94 -4.26
N GLU A 436 20.89 -8.93 -4.99
CA GLU A 436 21.37 -10.07 -5.79
C GLU A 436 21.61 -11.31 -4.94
N LYS A 437 22.30 -11.16 -3.80
CA LYS A 437 22.55 -12.27 -2.86
C LYS A 437 21.24 -12.86 -2.31
N GLU A 438 20.24 -12.02 -2.08
CA GLU A 438 18.95 -12.44 -1.55
C GLU A 438 18.09 -13.14 -2.62
N ALA A 439 18.19 -12.73 -3.89
CA ALA A 439 17.62 -13.47 -5.00
C ALA A 439 18.24 -14.87 -5.16
N PHE A 440 19.56 -14.97 -5.05
CA PHE A 440 20.25 -16.25 -5.07
C PHE A 440 19.80 -17.19 -3.95
N LYS A 441 19.70 -16.68 -2.71
CA LYS A 441 19.14 -17.45 -1.57
C LYS A 441 17.69 -17.86 -1.78
N ALA A 442 16.92 -17.05 -2.52
CA ALA A 442 15.54 -17.33 -2.84
C ALA A 442 15.37 -18.37 -3.96
N GLY A 443 16.45 -18.88 -4.56
CA GLY A 443 16.42 -19.95 -5.58
C GLY A 443 16.65 -19.46 -7.02
N PHE A 444 16.84 -18.15 -7.23
CA PHE A 444 17.21 -17.59 -8.54
C PHE A 444 18.72 -17.70 -8.72
N TYR A 445 19.19 -18.88 -9.12
CA TYR A 445 20.62 -19.18 -9.20
C TYR A 445 21.34 -18.42 -10.32
N LYS A 446 20.61 -17.93 -11.34
CA LYS A 446 21.17 -17.06 -12.38
C LYS A 446 21.15 -15.57 -12.01
N ALA A 447 20.65 -15.21 -10.83
CA ALA A 447 20.47 -13.81 -10.43
C ALA A 447 21.74 -12.97 -10.68
N PHE A 448 21.59 -11.91 -11.47
CA PHE A 448 22.71 -11.04 -11.85
C PHE A 448 22.31 -9.57 -11.85
N ALA A 449 23.07 -8.74 -11.15
CA ALA A 449 22.75 -7.32 -11.01
C ALA A 449 23.58 -6.40 -11.92
N LEU A 450 22.96 -5.31 -12.38
CA LEU A 450 23.61 -4.16 -13.00
C LEU A 450 23.15 -2.89 -12.27
N TRP A 451 24.00 -1.88 -12.13
CA TRP A 451 23.69 -0.69 -11.32
C TRP A 451 23.93 0.63 -12.04
N ALA A 452 23.52 1.74 -11.41
CA ALA A 452 23.80 3.09 -11.90
C ALA A 452 25.29 3.45 -11.72
N GLY A 453 25.86 4.02 -12.79
CA GLY A 453 27.15 4.71 -12.73
C GLY A 453 28.38 3.81 -12.51
N PRO A 454 29.58 4.42 -12.48
CA PRO A 454 30.83 3.70 -12.30
C PRO A 454 30.92 3.03 -10.92
N CYS A 455 31.64 1.92 -10.83
CA CYS A 455 31.86 1.20 -9.58
C CYS A 455 32.59 2.07 -8.53
N ASP A 456 32.03 2.12 -7.31
CA ASP A 456 32.49 2.93 -6.17
C ASP A 456 32.70 2.06 -4.89
N LEU A 457 33.08 0.79 -5.08
CA LEU A 457 33.21 -0.17 -3.98
C LEU A 457 34.55 -0.09 -3.23
N CYS A 458 35.62 0.33 -3.91
CA CYS A 458 36.99 0.34 -3.36
C CYS A 458 37.47 1.77 -3.14
N HIS A 459 38.13 2.03 -2.00
CA HIS A 459 38.77 3.32 -1.73
C HIS A 459 39.85 3.68 -2.77
N SER A 460 40.55 2.68 -3.33
CA SER A 460 41.55 2.86 -4.39
C SER A 460 41.39 1.79 -5.46
N CYS A 461 41.23 2.23 -6.73
CA CYS A 461 41.07 1.36 -7.89
C CYS A 461 42.43 0.91 -8.46
N ALA A 462 42.48 -0.23 -9.15
CA ALA A 462 43.71 -0.84 -9.67
C ALA A 462 44.43 -0.05 -10.79
N GLY A 463 43.90 1.09 -11.25
CA GLY A 463 44.51 1.93 -12.28
C GLY A 463 44.48 1.31 -13.68
N GLU A 464 45.40 0.39 -13.96
CA GLU A 464 45.52 -0.35 -15.24
C GLU A 464 45.53 -1.89 -15.04
N GLY A 465 45.54 -2.35 -13.79
CA GLY A 465 45.52 -3.78 -13.43
C GLY A 465 44.12 -4.42 -13.42
N SER A 466 44.08 -5.73 -13.14
CA SER A 466 42.83 -6.48 -12.89
C SER A 466 42.05 -5.87 -11.71
N CYS A 467 40.72 -6.00 -11.74
CA CYS A 467 39.87 -5.54 -10.65
C CYS A 467 40.33 -6.13 -9.31
N ARG A 468 40.45 -5.30 -8.26
CA ARG A 468 40.80 -5.76 -6.89
C ARG A 468 39.64 -6.44 -6.18
N ASN A 469 38.40 -6.16 -6.61
CA ASN A 469 37.20 -6.78 -6.07
C ASN A 469 36.34 -7.37 -7.21
N PRO A 470 36.82 -8.40 -7.91
CA PRO A 470 36.11 -8.98 -9.04
C PRO A 470 34.83 -9.69 -8.62
N LYS A 471 34.75 -10.14 -7.36
CA LYS A 471 33.60 -10.85 -6.80
C LYS A 471 32.38 -9.95 -6.68
N ASP A 472 32.56 -8.73 -6.15
CA ASP A 472 31.45 -7.82 -5.88
C ASP A 472 31.25 -6.79 -6.99
N SER A 473 32.22 -6.59 -7.89
CA SER A 473 32.04 -5.64 -8.99
C SER A 473 30.95 -6.11 -9.95
N ARG A 474 30.08 -5.18 -10.37
CA ARG A 474 29.12 -5.33 -11.46
C ARG A 474 29.30 -4.22 -12.49
N PRO A 475 28.94 -4.47 -13.75
CA PRO A 475 28.94 -3.44 -14.77
C PRO A 475 27.80 -2.45 -14.50
N SER A 476 27.99 -1.21 -14.96
CA SER A 476 26.89 -0.23 -14.93
C SER A 476 25.88 -0.54 -16.04
N MET A 477 24.64 -0.09 -15.86
CA MET A 477 23.59 -0.23 -16.87
C MET A 477 24.00 0.48 -18.17
N GLU A 478 24.45 1.73 -18.07
CA GLU A 478 24.86 2.56 -19.22
C GLU A 478 26.10 1.99 -19.89
N GLY A 479 27.08 1.53 -19.09
CA GLY A 479 28.28 0.87 -19.55
C GLY A 479 27.98 -0.43 -20.31
N SER A 480 26.86 -1.08 -20.01
CA SER A 480 26.37 -2.28 -20.67
C SER A 480 25.47 -1.99 -21.88
N GLY A 481 25.34 -0.72 -22.28
CA GLY A 481 24.51 -0.30 -23.41
C GLY A 481 23.01 -0.22 -23.11
N ILE A 482 22.60 -0.28 -21.84
CA ILE A 482 21.20 -0.11 -21.46
C ILE A 482 20.86 1.37 -21.46
N ASP A 483 19.79 1.72 -22.16
CA ASP A 483 19.14 3.03 -22.05
C ASP A 483 18.24 3.03 -20.82
N VAL A 484 18.79 3.59 -19.74
CA VAL A 484 18.11 3.70 -18.44
C VAL A 484 16.83 4.54 -18.56
N PHE A 485 16.84 5.62 -19.35
CA PHE A 485 15.69 6.52 -19.47
C PHE A 485 14.49 5.82 -20.10
N GLU A 486 14.71 5.17 -21.25
CA GLU A 486 13.64 4.46 -21.94
C GLU A 486 13.20 3.21 -21.16
N THR A 487 14.13 2.50 -20.51
CA THR A 487 13.78 1.34 -19.65
C THR A 487 12.86 1.75 -18.48
N VAL A 488 13.21 2.82 -17.77
CA VAL A 488 12.42 3.35 -16.65
C VAL A 488 11.07 3.87 -17.13
N LYS A 489 11.03 4.53 -18.30
CA LYS A 489 9.78 4.99 -18.92
C LYS A 489 8.84 3.85 -19.31
N ARG A 490 9.37 2.74 -19.86
CA ARG A 490 8.59 1.53 -20.17
C ARG A 490 8.01 0.89 -18.91
N ALA A 491 8.70 1.01 -17.78
CA ALA A 491 8.20 0.60 -16.47
C ALA A 491 7.18 1.57 -15.84
N GLY A 492 6.78 2.63 -16.55
CA GLY A 492 5.79 3.62 -16.09
C GLY A 492 6.35 4.65 -15.10
N LEU A 493 7.67 4.70 -14.91
CA LEU A 493 8.35 5.70 -14.09
C LEU A 493 8.85 6.87 -14.94
N THR A 494 9.20 7.99 -14.28
CA THR A 494 9.72 9.18 -14.96
C THR A 494 11.16 9.46 -14.51
N LEU A 495 12.05 9.66 -15.49
CA LEU A 495 13.44 10.06 -15.28
C LEU A 495 13.79 11.16 -16.29
N ARG A 496 14.47 12.22 -15.83
CA ARG A 496 14.89 13.35 -16.67
C ARG A 496 16.38 13.65 -16.51
N THR A 497 16.95 14.34 -17.49
CA THR A 497 18.32 14.84 -17.42
C THR A 497 18.39 16.01 -16.43
N LEU A 498 19.45 16.06 -15.62
CA LEU A 498 19.72 17.17 -14.70
C LEU A 498 19.99 18.45 -15.50
N SER A 499 19.43 19.58 -15.06
CA SER A 499 19.61 20.89 -15.73
C SER A 499 20.64 21.76 -15.03
N ALA A 500 20.89 21.55 -13.74
CA ALA A 500 21.87 22.28 -12.95
C ALA A 500 22.72 21.37 -12.04
N ARG A 501 23.89 21.88 -11.64
CA ARG A 501 24.75 21.21 -10.65
C ARG A 501 24.09 21.32 -9.26
N GLY A 502 23.81 20.19 -8.64
CA GLY A 502 23.12 20.11 -7.34
C GLY A 502 21.67 19.63 -7.42
N ASP A 503 21.13 19.42 -8.63
CA ASP A 503 19.85 18.76 -8.81
C ASP A 503 19.88 17.35 -8.20
N PHE A 504 18.75 16.91 -7.65
CA PHE A 504 18.63 15.58 -7.09
C PHE A 504 18.77 14.51 -8.15
N ILE A 505 19.47 13.43 -7.80
CA ILE A 505 19.82 12.35 -8.71
C ILE A 505 19.10 11.08 -8.26
N LYS A 506 18.35 10.47 -9.18
CA LYS A 506 17.80 9.12 -8.99
C LYS A 506 18.76 8.10 -9.56
N TYR A 507 19.00 7.04 -8.80
CA TYR A 507 19.77 5.89 -9.26
C TYR A 507 18.87 4.72 -9.57
N PHE A 508 19.13 4.08 -10.70
CA PHE A 508 18.45 2.87 -11.13
C PHE A 508 19.46 1.73 -11.28
N GLY A 509 19.07 0.56 -10.79
CA GLY A 509 19.74 -0.70 -11.05
C GLY A 509 18.72 -1.70 -11.57
N ILE A 510 19.20 -2.81 -12.13
CA ILE A 510 18.36 -3.94 -12.48
C ILE A 510 18.94 -5.21 -11.86
N LEU A 511 18.06 -6.08 -11.39
CA LEU A 511 18.39 -7.43 -10.96
C LEU A 511 17.69 -8.42 -11.92
N LEU A 512 18.47 -9.10 -12.74
CA LEU A 512 17.98 -10.06 -13.74
C LEU A 512 17.64 -11.39 -13.05
N LEU A 513 16.50 -11.99 -13.41
CA LEU A 513 15.97 -13.22 -12.83
C LEU A 513 15.48 -14.17 -13.94
N GLU A 514 15.79 -15.46 -13.81
CA GLU A 514 15.38 -16.51 -14.75
C GLU A 514 13.89 -16.84 -14.74
#